data_AF-A0A1Y0VQJ3-F1
#
_entry.id   AF-A0A1Y0VQJ3-F1
#
_cell.length_a   1.000
_cell.length_b   1.000
_cell.length_c   1.000
_cell.angle_alpha   90.00
_cell.angle_beta   90.00
_cell.angle_gamma   90.00
#
_symmetry.space_group_name_H-M   'P 1'
#
loop_
_entity.id
_entity.type
_entity.pdbx_description
1 polymer ?
#
loop_
_entity_poly.entity_id
_entity_poly.type
_entity_poly.pdbx_seq_one_letter_code
_entity_poly.pdbx_strand_id
1 'polypeptide(L)' 'MKKYVSEIIGTFVLVFVGTAAVKIGKADVLGIGLAFGLAVTIMAYSVGAISGGHFNPAVTLGM' A
#
# COMPACT_ATOMS: atom_id res chain seq x y z
N MET A 1 -7.77 -18.40 1.61
CA MET A 1 -6.42 -18.05 1.12
C MET A 1 -6.37 -16.76 0.30
N LYS A 2 -7.24 -16.57 -0.70
CA LYS A 2 -7.24 -15.38 -1.58
C LYS A 2 -7.16 -14.04 -0.82
N LYS A 3 -8.03 -13.82 0.18
CA LYS A 3 -8.01 -12.63 1.05
C LYS A 3 -6.63 -12.37 1.68
N TYR A 4 -6.02 -13.37 2.30
CA TYR A 4 -4.71 -13.22 2.96
C TYR A 4 -3.59 -12.93 1.96
N VAL A 5 -3.60 -13.58 0.79
CA VAL A 5 -2.61 -13.32 -0.26
C VAL A 5 -2.77 -11.90 -0.82
N SER A 6 -4.00 -11.44 -1.01
CA SER A 6 -4.29 -10.06 -1.43
C SER A 6 -3.75 -9.02 -0.44
N GLU A 7 -3.96 -9.22 0.86
CA GLU A 7 -3.40 -8.34 1.91
C GLU A 7 -1.86 -8.36 1.90
N ILE A 8 -1.24 -9.54 1.81
CA ILE A 8 0.23 -9.67 1.76
C ILE A 8 0.82 -8.94 0.55
N ILE A 9 0.25 -9.14 -0.64
CA ILE A 9 0.73 -8.48 -1.87
C ILE A 9 0.51 -6.97 -1.79
N GLY A 10 -0.66 -6.53 -1.31
CA GLY A 10 -0.95 -5.10 -1.17
C GLY A 10 -0.04 -4.39 -0.17
N THR A 11 0.20 -4.99 1.00
CA THR A 11 1.17 -4.47 1.97
C THR A 11 2.59 -4.50 1.42
N PHE A 12 2.99 -5.56 0.71
CA PHE A 12 4.31 -5.62 0.08
C PHE A 12 4.52 -4.47 -0.92
N VAL A 13 3.57 -4.23 -1.83
CA VAL A 13 3.65 -3.15 -2.82
C VAL A 13 3.70 -1.78 -2.14
N LEU A 14 2.84 -1.53 -1.15
CA LEU A 14 2.81 -0.29 -0.40
C LEU A 14 4.18 0.00 0.26
N VAL A 15 4.74 -0.98 0.98
CA VAL A 15 6.01 -0.82 1.69
C VAL A 15 7.17 -0.71 0.71
N PHE A 16 7.22 -1.57 -0.31
CA PHE A 16 8.32 -1.58 -1.27
C PHE A 16 8.39 -0.26 -2.05
N VAL A 17 7.28 0.19 -2.64
CA VAL A 17 7.23 1.43 -3.42
C VAL A 17 7.47 2.65 -2.53
N GLY A 18 6.80 2.72 -1.39
CA GLY A 18 6.91 3.86 -0.49
C GLY A 18 8.31 4.04 0.09
N THR A 19 8.93 2.96 0.59
CA THR A 19 10.29 3.04 1.16
C THR A 19 11.35 3.26 0.08
N ALA A 20 11.18 2.68 -1.11
CA ALA A 20 12.04 2.99 -2.25
C ALA A 20 11.96 4.47 -2.62
N ALA A 21 10.75 5.04 -2.68
CA ALA A 21 10.55 6.46 -2.95
C ALA A 21 11.22 7.35 -1.91
N VAL A 22 11.12 7.02 -0.62
CA VAL A 22 11.85 7.74 0.45
C VAL A 22 13.36 7.70 0.21
N LYS A 23 13.89 6.53 -0.19
CA LYS A 23 15.34 6.36 -0.40
C LYS A 23 15.87 7.18 -1.58
N ILE A 24 15.12 7.28 -2.68
CA ILE A 24 15.58 7.94 -3.92
C ILE A 24 15.08 9.38 -4.09
N GLY A 25 14.03 9.76 -3.35
CA GLY A 25 13.27 11.00 -3.55
C GLY A 25 13.95 12.28 -3.08
N LYS A 26 15.14 12.22 -2.45
CA LYS A 26 15.95 13.41 -2.07
C LYS A 26 15.15 14.52 -1.37
N ALA A 27 14.28 14.15 -0.42
CA ALA A 27 13.38 15.05 0.31
C ALA A 27 12.27 15.75 -0.53
N ASP A 28 11.99 15.28 -1.74
CA ASP A 28 10.76 15.64 -2.46
C ASP A 28 9.54 15.00 -1.77
N VAL A 29 8.97 15.73 -0.81
CA VAL A 29 7.84 15.29 0.00
C VAL A 29 6.61 15.01 -0.86
N LEU A 30 6.38 15.80 -1.92
CA LEU A 30 5.23 15.63 -2.80
C LEU A 30 5.38 14.33 -3.61
N GLY A 31 6.53 14.11 -4.24
CA GLY A 31 6.81 12.89 -4.99
C GLY A 31 6.73 11.64 -4.12
N ILE A 32 7.29 11.69 -2.89
CA ILE A 32 7.22 10.59 -1.93
C ILE A 32 5.77 10.33 -1.50
N GLY A 33 5.01 11.38 -1.17
CA GLY A 33 3.60 11.27 -0.79
C GLY A 33 2.75 10.66 -1.91
N LEU A 34 2.97 11.10 -3.15
CA LEU A 34 2.32 10.54 -4.34
C LEU A 34 2.66 9.07 -4.54
N ALA A 35 3.91 8.65 -4.31
CA ALA A 35 4.31 7.25 -4.43
C ALA A 35 3.54 6.34 -3.46
N PHE A 36 3.42 6.73 -2.18
CA PHE A 36 2.61 5.99 -1.21
C PHE A 36 1.12 5.99 -1.58
N GLY A 37 0.56 7.16 -1.92
CA GLY A 37 -0.85 7.31 -2.23
C GLY A 37 -1.28 6.53 -3.48
N LEU A 38 -0.45 6.54 -4.53
CA LEU A 38 -0.70 5.77 -5.75
C LEU A 38 -0.54 4.27 -5.51
N ALA A 39 0.45 3.83 -4.72
CA ALA A 39 0.62 2.42 -4.40
C ALA A 39 -0.61 1.85 -3.69
N VAL A 40 -1.14 2.54 -2.66
CA VAL A 40 -2.38 2.12 -1.97
C VAL A 40 -3.57 2.16 -2.91
N THR A 41 -3.72 3.21 -3.72
CA THR A 41 -4.83 3.34 -4.68
C THR A 41 -4.83 2.18 -5.67
N ILE A 42 -3.69 1.89 -6.31
CA ILE A 42 -3.56 0.81 -7.29
C ILE A 42 -3.93 -0.53 -6.66
N MET A 43 -3.44 -0.82 -5.45
CA MET A 43 -3.73 -2.09 -4.78
C MET A 43 -5.18 -2.18 -4.32
N ALA A 44 -5.79 -1.08 -3.87
CA ALA A 44 -7.20 -1.05 -3.50
C ALA A 44 -8.11 -1.38 -4.70
N TYR A 45 -7.82 -0.83 -5.88
CA TYR A 45 -8.56 -1.18 -7.10
C TYR A 45 -8.25 -2.60 -7.60
N SER A 46 -7.01 -3.07 -7.43
CA SER A 46 -6.60 -4.38 -7.95
C SER A 46 -7.12 -5.56 -7.12
N VAL A 47 -7.08 -5.46 -5.78
CA VAL A 47 -7.39 -6.57 -4.87
C VAL A 47 -8.24 -6.19 -3.67
N GLY A 48 -8.68 -4.93 -3.56
CA GLY A 48 -9.54 -4.47 -2.46
C GLY A 48 -10.87 -5.22 -2.40
N ALA A 49 -11.51 -5.49 -3.54
CA ALA A 49 -12.75 -6.29 -3.61
C ALA A 49 -12.59 -7.73 -3.09
N ILE A 50 -11.36 -8.25 -3.00
CA ILE A 50 -11.07 -9.61 -2.52
C ILE A 50 -10.87 -9.64 -1.00
N SER A 51 -10.29 -8.58 -0.44
CA SER A 51 -9.75 -8.60 0.94
C SER A 51 -10.34 -7.55 1.89
N GLY A 52 -10.92 -6.48 1.35
CA GLY A 52 -11.17 -5.23 2.07
C GLY A 52 -10.11 -4.16 1.77
N GLY A 53 -8.93 -4.57 1.28
CA GLY A 53 -7.87 -3.66 0.86
C GLY A 53 -7.30 -2.85 2.03
N HIS A 54 -7.17 -3.47 3.20
CA HIS A 54 -6.71 -2.76 4.39
C HIS A 54 -5.23 -2.42 4.28
N PHE A 55 -4.43 -3.41 3.87
CA PHE A 55 -2.97 -3.36 3.71
C PHE A 55 -2.22 -2.85 4.94
N ASN A 56 -2.90 -2.79 6.09
CA ASN A 56 -2.48 -2.14 7.31
C ASN A 56 -3.17 -2.82 8.52
N PRO A 57 -2.40 -3.31 9.51
CA PRO A 57 -2.95 -3.88 10.73
C PRO A 57 -3.81 -2.90 11.54
N ALA A 58 -3.44 -1.62 11.60
CA ALA A 58 -4.20 -0.60 12.34
C ALA A 58 -5.60 -0.38 11.74
N VAL A 59 -5.71 -0.38 10.41
CA VAL A 59 -7.00 -0.31 9.71
C VAL A 59 -7.81 -1.57 9.98
N THR A 60 -7.16 -2.74 9.93
CA THR A 60 -7.83 -4.03 10.21
C THR A 60 -8.37 -4.15 11.62
N LEU A 61 -7.69 -3.57 12.61
CA LEU A 61 -8.13 -3.59 14.01
C LEU A 61 -9.16 -2.49 14.31
N GLY A 62 -9.24 -1.44 13.49
CA GLY A 62 -10.14 -0.31 13.67
C GLY A 62 -11.51 -0.47 13.00
N MET A 63 -11.73 -1.54 12.23
CA MET A 63 -12.96 -1.86 11.51
C MET A 63 -13.52 -3.20 12.00
#